data_AF-A0A086AAG3-F1
#
_entry.id   AF-A0A086AAG3-F1
#
_cell.length_a   1.000
_cell.length_b   1.000
_cell.length_c   1.000
_cell.angle_alpha   90.00
_cell.angle_beta   90.00
_cell.angle_gamma   90.00
#
_symmetry.space_group_name_H-M   'P 1'
#
loop_
_entity.id
_entity.type
_entity.pdbx_description
1 polymer ?
#
loop_
_entity_poly.entity_id
_entity_poly.type
_entity_poly.pdbx_seq_one_letter_code
_entity_poly.pdbx_strand_id
1 'polypeptide(L)'
;MNFKTLLILPFFFLSILVNAQESLNFKGKTYPATQSWDFICENYALSGEANVQIAKTETGGLLKISVATTDPKLQITGVAYIYLADNTIIVCIDKKNNEAAENKTANYFNLSAIEMNKLKKTDIQSIRFNITGTANKFSSQIGNFTAVNKKSYFSTKFDKTKKSFDTATEIQGL
;
A
#
# COMPACT_ATOMS: atom_id res chain seq x y z
N MET A 1 -13.50 -28.66 56.17
CA MET A 1 -13.49 -27.19 56.03
C MET A 1 -14.48 -26.84 54.92
N ASN A 2 -15.61 -26.22 55.28
CA ASN A 2 -16.80 -26.12 54.43
C ASN A 2 -16.65 -25.05 53.35
N PHE A 3 -16.84 -25.45 52.09
CA PHE A 3 -17.05 -24.57 50.95
C PHE A 3 -18.35 -23.79 51.13
N LYS A 4 -18.26 -22.52 51.50
CA LYS A 4 -19.40 -21.59 51.44
C LYS A 4 -18.94 -20.26 50.84
N THR A 5 -19.74 -19.82 49.88
CA THR A 5 -19.79 -18.47 49.27
C THR A 5 -18.84 -18.20 48.11
N LEU A 6 -19.26 -18.82 47.00
CA LEU A 6 -19.21 -18.37 45.62
C LEU A 6 -19.58 -16.88 45.44
N LEU A 7 -18.93 -16.26 44.44
CA LEU A 7 -19.37 -15.12 43.61
C LEU A 7 -19.20 -13.69 44.16
N ILE A 8 -18.02 -13.10 43.92
CA ILE A 8 -17.92 -11.68 43.55
C ILE A 8 -17.06 -11.57 42.28
N LEU A 9 -17.76 -11.65 41.15
CA LEU A 9 -17.52 -10.94 39.89
C LEU A 9 -16.09 -10.99 39.30
N PRO A 10 -15.79 -11.91 38.36
CA PRO A 10 -14.73 -11.64 37.40
C PRO A 10 -15.29 -10.55 36.48
N PHE A 11 -14.92 -9.28 36.73
CA PHE A 11 -15.22 -8.18 35.81
C PHE A 11 -14.59 -8.56 34.47
N PHE A 12 -15.48 -8.89 33.53
CA PHE A 12 -15.20 -9.22 32.15
C PHE A 12 -14.19 -8.22 31.57
N PHE A 13 -12.92 -8.61 31.48
CA PHE A 13 -12.02 -8.04 30.49
C PHE A 13 -12.44 -8.62 29.12
N LEU A 14 -13.61 -8.20 28.65
CA LEU A 14 -13.94 -8.33 27.25
C LEU A 14 -13.15 -7.25 26.54
N SER A 15 -11.87 -7.52 26.26
CA SER A 15 -11.07 -6.72 25.37
C SER A 15 -11.70 -6.82 23.98
N ILE A 16 -12.62 -5.89 23.71
CA ILE A 16 -13.13 -5.66 22.36
C ILE A 16 -11.90 -5.31 21.52
N LEU A 17 -11.46 -6.24 20.68
CA LEU A 17 -10.40 -5.99 19.71
C LEU A 17 -10.96 -5.03 18.67
N VAL A 18 -10.86 -3.73 18.94
CA VAL A 18 -11.13 -2.68 17.96
C VAL A 18 -9.98 -2.74 16.96
N ASN A 19 -10.20 -3.42 15.82
CA ASN A 19 -9.34 -3.26 14.67
C ASN A 19 -9.58 -1.85 14.12
N ALA A 20 -8.69 -0.91 14.43
CA ALA A 20 -8.73 0.41 13.84
C ALA A 20 -8.39 0.28 12.35
N GLN A 21 -9.36 0.54 11.47
CA GLN A 21 -9.13 0.60 10.03
C GLN A 21 -8.22 1.80 9.73
N GLU A 22 -7.15 1.57 8.98
CA GLU A 22 -6.27 2.64 8.50
C GLU A 22 -7.04 3.64 7.62
N SER A 23 -6.51 4.86 7.51
CA SER A 23 -7.17 5.91 6.74
C SER A 23 -6.23 6.61 5.78
N LEU A 24 -6.79 7.08 4.67
CA LEU A 24 -6.07 7.84 3.65
C LEU A 24 -6.76 9.18 3.43
N ASN A 25 -6.00 10.25 3.57
CA ASN A 25 -6.47 11.60 3.28
C ASN A 25 -6.18 11.97 1.82
N PHE A 26 -7.20 12.34 1.07
CA PHE A 26 -7.08 12.77 -0.31
C PHE A 26 -8.06 13.90 -0.62
N LYS A 27 -7.53 15.05 -1.06
CA LYS A 27 -8.30 16.27 -1.39
C LYS A 27 -9.26 16.71 -0.27
N GLY A 28 -8.79 16.68 0.97
CA GLY A 28 -9.57 17.10 2.14
C GLY A 28 -10.65 16.12 2.61
N LYS A 29 -10.73 14.93 2.00
CA LYS A 29 -11.58 13.82 2.44
C LYS A 29 -10.75 12.68 3.00
N THR A 30 -11.26 12.02 4.03
CA THR A 30 -10.66 10.84 4.63
C THR A 30 -11.40 9.59 4.16
N TYR A 31 -10.67 8.59 3.69
CA TYR A 31 -11.20 7.34 3.19
C TYR A 31 -10.69 6.16 4.02
N PRO A 32 -11.50 5.12 4.26
CA PRO A 32 -11.00 3.87 4.82
C PRO A 32 -9.99 3.25 3.84
N ALA A 33 -8.85 2.82 4.37
CA ALA A 33 -7.71 2.37 3.59
C ALA A 33 -7.07 1.13 4.19
N THR A 34 -6.33 0.39 3.37
CA THR A 34 -5.45 -0.68 3.84
C THR A 34 -4.30 -0.08 4.64
N GLN A 35 -3.54 -0.95 5.31
CA GLN A 35 -2.21 -0.55 5.74
C GLN A 35 -1.34 -0.18 4.52
N SER A 36 -0.29 0.57 4.80
CA SER A 36 0.77 0.85 3.84
C SER A 36 1.63 -0.41 3.66
N TRP A 37 1.81 -0.83 2.43
CA TRP A 37 2.73 -1.92 2.08
C TRP A 37 4.00 -1.38 1.46
N ASP A 38 5.14 -1.74 2.02
CA ASP A 38 6.44 -1.41 1.46
C ASP A 38 6.85 -2.50 0.47
N PHE A 39 6.55 -2.26 -0.81
CA PHE A 39 6.93 -3.16 -1.89
C PHE A 39 8.38 -2.91 -2.27
N ILE A 40 9.15 -3.97 -2.43
CA ILE A 40 10.56 -3.86 -2.83
C ILE A 40 10.67 -3.29 -4.25
N CYS A 41 11.46 -2.23 -4.40
CA CYS A 41 11.73 -1.51 -5.63
C CYS A 41 13.25 -1.42 -5.85
N GLU A 42 13.86 -2.52 -6.31
CA GLU A 42 15.33 -2.69 -6.36
C GLU A 42 16.05 -1.58 -7.14
N ASN A 43 15.47 -1.16 -8.26
CA ASN A 43 16.07 -0.17 -9.13
C ASN A 43 15.99 1.25 -8.56
N TYR A 44 15.30 1.45 -7.43
CA TYR A 44 15.22 2.73 -6.73
C TYR A 44 16.17 2.78 -5.53
N ALA A 45 17.41 3.17 -5.78
CA ALA A 45 18.55 3.09 -4.87
C ALA A 45 18.42 3.90 -3.56
N LEU A 46 17.52 4.89 -3.49
CA LEU A 46 17.40 5.72 -2.28
C LEU A 46 16.81 4.92 -1.11
N SER A 47 15.63 4.33 -1.29
CA SER A 47 14.95 3.53 -0.26
C SER A 47 14.96 2.03 -0.57
N GLY A 48 15.12 1.64 -1.83
CA GLY A 48 14.91 0.26 -2.28
C GLY A 48 13.45 -0.18 -2.24
N GLU A 49 12.51 0.74 -2.00
CA GLU A 49 11.11 0.43 -1.68
C GLU A 49 10.16 1.49 -2.25
N ALA A 50 8.96 1.06 -2.61
CA ALA A 50 7.82 1.92 -2.89
C ALA A 50 6.65 1.56 -1.98
N ASN A 51 6.07 2.56 -1.36
CA ASN A 51 4.96 2.41 -0.45
C ASN A 51 3.63 2.46 -1.22
N VAL A 52 2.80 1.44 -1.02
CA VAL A 52 1.55 1.21 -1.72
C VAL A 52 0.41 1.16 -0.72
N GLN A 53 -0.66 1.90 -0.98
CA GLN A 53 -1.87 1.87 -0.15
C GLN A 53 -3.11 1.93 -1.02
N ILE A 54 -4.16 1.19 -0.66
CA ILE A 54 -5.45 1.20 -1.35
C ILE A 54 -6.51 1.76 -0.41
N ALA A 55 -7.29 2.72 -0.88
CA ALA A 55 -8.45 3.25 -0.18
C ALA A 55 -9.75 2.97 -0.93
N LYS A 56 -10.84 2.84 -0.19
CA LYS A 56 -12.19 2.71 -0.76
C LYS A 56 -12.87 4.07 -0.82
N THR A 57 -13.40 4.40 -1.98
CA THR A 57 -14.14 5.64 -2.23
C THR A 57 -15.60 5.32 -2.53
N GLU A 58 -16.43 6.36 -2.71
CA GLU A 58 -17.84 6.21 -3.02
C GLU A 58 -18.08 5.56 -4.41
N THR A 59 -17.12 5.66 -5.33
CA THR A 59 -17.25 5.21 -6.74
C THR A 59 -16.32 4.05 -7.13
N GLY A 60 -15.51 3.57 -6.18
CA GLY A 60 -14.51 2.54 -6.41
C GLY A 60 -13.41 2.63 -5.37
N GLY A 61 -12.19 2.95 -5.81
CA GLY A 61 -11.06 3.07 -4.92
C GLY A 61 -10.00 4.06 -5.38
N LEU A 62 -8.97 4.19 -4.55
CA LEU A 62 -7.83 5.05 -4.79
C LEU A 62 -6.56 4.26 -4.47
N LEU A 63 -5.67 4.17 -5.44
CA LEU A 63 -4.31 3.66 -5.25
C LEU A 63 -3.39 4.84 -4.97
N LYS A 64 -2.69 4.81 -3.84
CA LYS A 64 -1.56 5.68 -3.55
C LYS A 64 -0.27 4.91 -3.78
N ILE A 65 0.60 5.46 -4.61
CA ILE A 65 2.00 5.04 -4.71
C ILE A 65 2.85 6.18 -4.17
N SER A 66 3.78 5.89 -3.28
CA SER A 66 4.75 6.88 -2.80
C SER A 66 6.15 6.31 -2.67
N VAL A 67 7.15 7.17 -2.86
CA VAL A 67 8.56 6.84 -2.73
C VAL A 67 9.27 7.98 -2.00
N ALA A 68 10.30 7.66 -1.22
CA ALA A 68 11.19 8.67 -0.68
C ALA A 68 11.86 9.42 -1.84
N THR A 69 12.15 10.71 -1.73
CA THR A 69 12.84 11.50 -2.76
C THR A 69 13.82 12.46 -2.11
N THR A 70 14.91 12.80 -2.79
CA THR A 70 15.85 13.85 -2.34
C THR A 70 15.49 15.25 -2.83
N ASP A 71 14.52 15.37 -3.73
CA ASP A 71 14.07 16.65 -4.28
C ASP A 71 12.53 16.63 -4.45
N PRO A 72 11.80 17.62 -3.91
CA PRO A 72 10.34 17.73 -4.04
C PRO A 72 9.87 17.97 -5.48
N LYS A 73 10.77 18.29 -6.42
CA LYS A 73 10.47 18.42 -7.85
C LYS A 73 10.33 17.06 -8.56
N LEU A 74 10.73 15.97 -7.92
CA LEU A 74 10.51 14.63 -8.44
C LEU A 74 9.07 14.20 -8.18
N GLN A 75 8.42 13.68 -9.22
CA GLN A 75 7.01 13.33 -9.20
C GLN A 75 6.78 11.96 -9.84
N ILE A 76 5.88 11.17 -9.26
CA ILE A 76 5.39 9.96 -9.92
C ILE A 76 4.39 10.38 -10.99
N THR A 77 4.69 10.15 -12.28
CA THR A 77 3.80 10.59 -13.37
C THR A 77 3.63 9.52 -14.44
N GLY A 78 2.58 9.70 -15.25
CA GLY A 78 2.26 8.80 -16.34
C GLY A 78 1.56 7.51 -15.88
N VAL A 79 1.32 6.63 -16.84
CA VAL A 79 0.51 5.42 -16.61
C VAL A 79 1.21 4.48 -15.63
N ALA A 80 0.49 4.05 -14.59
CA ALA A 80 0.91 2.96 -13.72
C ALA A 80 0.20 1.67 -14.11
N TYR A 81 0.89 0.54 -13.94
CA TYR A 81 0.37 -0.79 -14.26
C TYR A 81 0.42 -1.67 -13.03
N ILE A 82 -0.73 -2.16 -12.57
CA ILE A 82 -0.81 -3.14 -11.49
C ILE A 82 -0.88 -4.52 -12.13
N TYR A 83 0.16 -5.32 -11.94
CA TYR A 83 0.19 -6.73 -12.33
C TYR A 83 -0.34 -7.56 -11.17
N LEU A 84 -1.34 -8.38 -11.44
CA LEU A 84 -1.97 -9.25 -10.45
C LEU A 84 -1.38 -10.66 -10.52
N ALA A 85 -1.53 -11.42 -9.44
CA ALA A 85 -1.03 -12.79 -9.34
C ALA A 85 -1.65 -13.76 -10.38
N ASP A 86 -2.82 -13.42 -10.92
CA ASP A 86 -3.48 -14.16 -12.02
C ASP A 86 -2.98 -13.75 -13.42
N ASN A 87 -1.88 -12.99 -13.50
CA ASN A 87 -1.25 -12.45 -14.71
C ASN A 87 -2.08 -11.41 -15.48
N THR A 88 -3.19 -10.96 -14.92
CA THR A 88 -3.95 -9.86 -15.51
C THR A 88 -3.42 -8.51 -15.03
N ILE A 89 -3.78 -7.45 -15.77
CA ILE A 89 -3.24 -6.10 -15.54
C ILE A 89 -4.40 -5.13 -15.31
N ILE A 90 -4.24 -4.23 -14.34
CA ILE A 90 -5.06 -3.01 -14.19
C ILE A 90 -4.22 -1.82 -14.65
N VAL A 91 -4.78 -1.01 -15.54
CA VAL A 91 -4.11 0.16 -16.12
C VAL A 91 -4.60 1.42 -15.42
N CYS A 92 -3.71 2.09 -14.71
CA CYS A 92 -4.02 3.27 -13.93
C CYS A 92 -3.61 4.53 -14.67
N ILE A 93 -4.59 5.33 -15.08
CA ILE A 93 -4.35 6.59 -15.80
C ILE A 93 -4.05 7.70 -14.80
N ASP A 94 -2.90 8.35 -14.99
CA ASP A 94 -2.48 9.50 -14.21
C ASP A 94 -3.38 10.71 -14.47
N LYS A 95 -3.99 11.23 -13.40
CA LYS A 95 -4.80 12.46 -13.41
C LYS A 95 -4.07 13.63 -12.77
N LYS A 96 -2.75 13.54 -12.63
CA LYS A 96 -1.86 14.54 -12.02
C LYS A 96 -2.23 14.85 -10.58
N ASN A 97 -2.63 13.82 -9.83
CA ASN A 97 -2.96 13.94 -8.42
C ASN A 97 -1.68 13.74 -7.58
N ASN A 98 -0.69 14.60 -7.77
CA ASN A 98 0.59 14.47 -7.08
C ASN A 98 0.56 15.15 -5.70
N GLU A 99 1.25 14.54 -4.75
CA GLU A 99 1.55 15.10 -3.44
C GLU A 99 3.07 15.05 -3.26
N ALA A 100 3.69 16.21 -3.12
CA ALA A 100 5.12 16.33 -2.86
C ALA A 100 5.34 16.85 -1.43
N ALA A 101 6.24 16.19 -0.73
CA ALA A 101 6.81 16.61 0.55
C ALA A 101 8.34 16.72 0.41
N GLU A 102 8.99 17.29 1.42
CA GLU A 102 10.44 17.55 1.39
C GLU A 102 11.28 16.32 1.01
N ASN A 103 10.90 15.14 1.51
CA ASN A 103 11.65 13.90 1.35
C ASN A 103 10.84 12.75 0.72
N LYS A 104 9.67 13.05 0.12
CA LYS A 104 8.76 12.03 -0.40
C LYS A 104 7.90 12.60 -1.52
N THR A 105 7.63 11.78 -2.52
CA THR A 105 6.64 12.08 -3.55
C THR A 105 5.60 10.97 -3.61
N ALA A 106 4.35 11.33 -3.88
CA ALA A 106 3.24 10.41 -4.01
C ALA A 106 2.34 10.80 -5.18
N ASN A 107 1.68 9.81 -5.80
CA ASN A 107 0.60 10.04 -6.75
C ASN A 107 -0.59 9.12 -6.44
N TYR A 108 -1.79 9.62 -6.74
CA TYR A 108 -3.06 8.97 -6.50
C TYR A 108 -3.77 8.61 -7.81
N PHE A 109 -4.03 7.32 -7.99
CA PHE A 109 -4.70 6.76 -9.16
C PHE A 109 -6.10 6.28 -8.78
N ASN A 110 -7.10 6.66 -9.59
CA ASN A 110 -8.46 6.19 -9.38
C ASN A 110 -8.59 4.74 -9.85
N LEU A 111 -9.31 3.94 -9.07
CA LEU A 111 -9.72 2.59 -9.42
C LEU A 111 -11.25 2.55 -9.52
N SER A 112 -11.77 1.96 -10.59
CA SER A 112 -13.19 1.67 -10.73
C SER A 112 -13.65 0.58 -9.77
N ALA A 113 -14.96 0.48 -9.56
CA ALA A 113 -15.55 -0.61 -8.77
C ALA A 113 -15.18 -2.00 -9.30
N ILE A 114 -15.07 -2.17 -10.64
CA ILE A 114 -14.70 -3.46 -11.25
C ILE A 114 -13.25 -3.82 -10.91
N GLU A 115 -12.34 -2.85 -11.01
CA GLU A 115 -10.93 -3.04 -10.65
C GLU A 115 -10.76 -3.32 -9.15
N MET A 116 -11.50 -2.62 -8.29
CA MET A 116 -11.53 -2.91 -6.85
C MET A 116 -12.03 -4.32 -6.55
N ASN A 117 -13.10 -4.76 -7.22
CA ASN A 117 -13.61 -6.13 -7.06
C ASN A 117 -12.60 -7.19 -7.50
N LYS A 118 -11.72 -6.86 -8.45
CA LYS A 118 -10.64 -7.73 -8.89
C LYS A 118 -9.51 -7.78 -7.86
N LEU A 119 -9.12 -6.63 -7.33
CA LEU A 119 -8.13 -6.51 -6.25
C LEU A 119 -8.58 -7.23 -4.97
N LYS A 120 -9.88 -7.27 -4.69
CA LYS A 120 -10.44 -8.08 -3.59
C LYS A 120 -10.29 -9.59 -3.80
N LYS A 121 -10.03 -10.06 -5.01
CA LYS A 121 -9.96 -11.52 -5.33
C LYS A 121 -8.56 -12.00 -5.63
N THR A 122 -7.70 -11.11 -6.12
CA THR A 122 -6.37 -11.47 -6.62
C THR A 122 -5.33 -10.55 -6.01
N ASP A 123 -4.30 -11.14 -5.41
CA ASP A 123 -3.18 -10.39 -4.85
C ASP A 123 -2.45 -9.57 -5.92
N ILE A 124 -1.98 -8.38 -5.53
CA ILE A 124 -1.06 -7.59 -6.34
C ILE A 124 0.29 -8.30 -6.38
N GLN A 125 0.81 -8.56 -7.57
CA GLN A 125 2.14 -9.14 -7.77
C GLN A 125 3.21 -8.04 -7.83
N SER A 126 2.98 -7.02 -8.65
CA SER A 126 3.89 -5.89 -8.80
C SER A 126 3.18 -4.67 -9.37
N ILE A 127 3.78 -3.50 -9.20
CA ILE A 127 3.31 -2.23 -9.76
C ILE A 127 4.45 -1.59 -10.53
N ARG A 128 4.20 -1.24 -11.80
CA ARG A 128 5.11 -0.43 -12.61
C ARG A 128 4.64 1.02 -12.60
N PHE A 129 5.56 1.95 -12.39
CA PHE A 129 5.30 3.39 -12.37
C PHE A 129 6.54 4.17 -12.80
N ASN A 130 6.39 5.45 -13.11
CA ASN A 130 7.49 6.29 -13.54
C ASN A 130 7.70 7.44 -12.58
N ILE A 131 8.96 7.81 -12.35
CA ILE A 131 9.34 9.03 -11.66
C ILE A 131 9.95 9.97 -12.70
N THR A 132 9.47 11.20 -12.73
CA THR A 132 9.90 12.27 -13.64
C THR A 132 10.23 13.54 -12.86
N GLY A 133 11.08 14.40 -13.42
CA GLY A 133 11.41 15.69 -12.84
C GLY A 133 12.74 16.21 -13.38
N THR A 134 13.35 17.17 -12.68
CA THR A 134 14.68 17.68 -13.03
C THR A 134 15.71 17.03 -12.12
N ALA A 135 16.62 16.25 -12.69
CA ALA A 135 17.74 15.66 -11.94
C ALA A 135 18.92 16.65 -11.82
N ASN A 136 19.54 16.65 -10.65
CA ASN A 136 20.85 17.23 -10.37
C ASN A 136 21.81 16.11 -9.92
N LYS A 137 23.07 16.45 -9.64
CA LYS A 137 24.13 15.48 -9.28
C LYS A 137 23.81 14.60 -8.06
N PHE A 138 22.89 15.04 -7.20
CA PHE A 138 22.48 14.37 -5.97
C PHE A 138 20.97 14.03 -5.94
N SER A 139 20.29 14.14 -7.08
CA SER A 139 18.88 13.77 -7.19
C SER A 139 18.68 12.26 -7.15
N SER A 140 17.52 11.85 -6.66
CA SER A 140 17.06 10.46 -6.79
C SER A 140 16.84 10.10 -8.26
N GLN A 141 16.80 8.80 -8.54
CA GLN A 141 16.70 8.31 -9.90
C GLN A 141 15.38 8.71 -10.56
N ILE A 142 15.47 9.06 -11.84
CA ILE A 142 14.35 9.31 -12.74
C ILE A 142 14.27 8.14 -13.71
N GLY A 143 13.06 7.69 -14.04
CA GLY A 143 12.87 6.59 -14.97
C GLY A 143 11.65 5.73 -14.64
N ASN A 144 11.72 4.48 -15.08
CA ASN A 144 10.66 3.49 -14.92
C ASN A 144 11.06 2.52 -13.79
N PHE A 145 10.14 2.29 -12.87
CA PHE A 145 10.37 1.48 -11.69
C PHE A 145 9.34 0.37 -11.59
N THR A 146 9.72 -0.74 -10.96
CA THR A 146 8.83 -1.85 -10.65
C THR A 146 8.95 -2.14 -9.16
N ALA A 147 7.86 -1.95 -8.44
CA ALA A 147 7.74 -2.34 -7.05
C ALA A 147 7.06 -3.72 -6.97
N VAL A 148 7.72 -4.68 -6.35
CA VAL A 148 7.28 -6.07 -6.27
C VAL A 148 6.67 -6.32 -4.89
N ASN A 149 5.54 -7.03 -4.83
CA ASN A 149 4.92 -7.44 -3.58
C ASN A 149 5.77 -8.51 -2.88
N LYS A 150 6.80 -8.06 -2.18
CA LYS A 150 7.71 -8.85 -1.35
C LYS A 150 8.09 -8.02 -0.13
N LYS A 151 8.21 -8.69 1.01
CA LYS A 151 8.68 -8.15 2.31
C LYS A 151 10.18 -8.34 2.48
N SER A 152 10.73 -9.45 1.97
CA SER A 152 12.16 -9.74 1.98
C SER A 152 12.52 -10.73 0.87
N TYR A 153 13.75 -10.66 0.37
CA TYR A 153 14.30 -11.68 -0.52
C TYR A 153 14.94 -12.84 0.21
N PHE A 154 15.46 -12.57 1.41
CA PHE A 154 16.16 -13.57 2.20
C PHE A 154 15.19 -14.39 3.04
N SER A 155 15.36 -15.71 2.96
CA SER A 155 14.69 -16.69 3.80
C SER A 155 15.68 -17.81 4.12
N THR A 156 15.61 -18.36 5.33
CA THR A 156 16.35 -19.58 5.66
C THR A 156 15.60 -20.80 5.13
N LYS A 157 16.26 -21.96 5.05
CA LYS A 157 15.64 -23.24 4.66
C LYS A 157 14.41 -23.61 5.52
N PHE A 158 14.29 -23.05 6.72
CA PHE A 158 13.23 -23.34 7.68
C PHE A 158 12.14 -22.27 7.73
N ASP A 159 12.28 -21.20 6.96
CA ASP A 159 11.36 -20.07 6.99
C ASP A 159 10.12 -20.34 6.10
N LYS A 160 8.97 -20.53 6.75
CA LYS A 160 7.68 -20.80 6.10
C LYS A 160 6.77 -19.56 6.05
N THR A 161 7.26 -18.40 6.46
CA THR A 161 6.42 -17.19 6.53
C THR A 161 6.09 -16.67 5.13
N LYS A 162 4.86 -16.17 4.93
CA LYS A 162 4.47 -15.52 3.66
C LYS A 162 5.34 -14.28 3.48
N LYS A 163 6.17 -14.29 2.42
CA LYS A 163 7.09 -13.20 2.08
C LYS A 163 6.47 -12.10 1.27
N SER A 164 5.16 -12.13 1.05
CA SER A 164 4.39 -11.08 0.38
C SER A 164 3.27 -10.60 1.31
N PHE A 165 2.72 -9.43 1.00
CA PHE A 165 1.50 -8.91 1.61
C PHE A 165 0.28 -9.66 1.05
N ASP A 166 -0.72 -9.87 1.89
CA ASP A 166 -2.01 -10.47 1.51
C ASP A 166 -2.98 -9.36 1.08
N THR A 167 -2.58 -8.68 0.01
CA THR A 167 -3.27 -7.49 -0.48
C THR A 167 -4.75 -7.75 -0.78
N ALA A 168 -5.12 -8.91 -1.31
CA ALA A 168 -6.51 -9.24 -1.60
C ALA A 168 -7.34 -9.32 -0.32
N THR A 169 -6.85 -10.04 0.70
CA THR A 169 -7.54 -10.16 1.98
C THR A 169 -7.67 -8.81 2.68
N GLU A 170 -6.63 -7.99 2.65
CA GLU A 170 -6.66 -6.66 3.26
C GLU A 170 -7.63 -5.71 2.53
N ILE A 171 -7.68 -5.77 1.19
CA ILE A 171 -8.62 -4.96 0.39
C ILE A 171 -10.07 -5.46 0.55
N GLN A 172 -10.27 -6.77 0.81
CA GLN A 172 -11.60 -7.29 1.16
C GLN A 172 -12.14 -6.65 2.44
N GLY A 173 -11.24 -6.33 3.39
CA GLY A 173 -11.57 -5.64 4.64
C GLY A 173 -12.10 -4.21 4.49
N LEU A 174 -12.02 -3.60 3.28
CA LEU A 174 -12.52 -2.25 2.99
C LEU A 174 -14.01 -2.17 2.65
#